data_AF-A0A971FYY3-F1
#
_entry.id   AF-A0A971FYY3-F1
#
_cell.length_a   1.000
_cell.length_b   1.000
_cell.length_c   1.000
_cell.angle_alpha   90.00
_cell.angle_beta   90.00
_cell.angle_gamma   90.00
#
_symmetry.space_group_name_H-M   'P 1'
#
loop_
_entity.id
_entity.type
_entity.pdbx_description
1 polymer ?
#
loop_
_entity_poly.entity_id
_entity_poly.type
_entity_poly.pdbx_seq_one_letter_code
_entity_poly.pdbx_strand_id
1 'polypeptide(L)' 'MCTLVHMSRTNIELDDELVELAMRRYRLDSKRAAVQLALEKLVGEPMTRAEVLAMQGSGFDLTNDEVESLSDADAAGSG' A
#
# COMPACT_ATOMS: atom_id res chain seq x y z
N MET A 1 8.26 20.60 -12.94
CA MET A 1 8.61 20.95 -11.57
C MET A 1 9.48 19.82 -11.01
N CYS A 2 10.80 19.91 -11.10
CA CYS A 2 11.67 18.91 -10.51
C CYS A 2 11.78 19.21 -9.01
N THR A 3 11.06 18.48 -8.17
CA THR A 3 11.22 18.55 -6.72
C THR A 3 12.59 17.95 -6.37
N LEU A 4 13.53 18.84 -6.07
CA LEU A 4 14.85 18.48 -5.58
C LEU A 4 14.66 17.88 -4.18
N VAL A 5 14.65 16.54 -4.08
CA VAL A 5 14.51 15.84 -2.79
C VAL A 5 15.80 16.04 -2.00
N HIS A 6 15.85 17.09 -1.18
CA HIS A 6 16.97 17.34 -0.27
C HIS A 6 16.91 16.28 0.84
N MET A 7 17.84 15.34 0.82
CA MET A 7 18.00 14.39 1.92
C MET A 7 19.10 14.89 2.85
N SER A 8 18.68 15.46 3.97
CA SER A 8 19.58 15.82 5.06
C SER A 8 19.95 14.57 5.86
N ARG A 9 21.23 14.44 6.23
CA ARG A 9 21.69 13.37 7.10
C ARG A 9 21.32 13.73 8.54
N THR A 10 20.38 12.98 9.12
CA THR A 10 19.93 13.14 10.50
C THR A 10 20.31 11.90 11.30
N ASN A 11 20.86 12.08 12.50
CA ASN A 11 21.14 10.97 13.42
C ASN A 11 19.96 10.86 14.39
N ILE A 12 19.19 9.79 14.28
CA ILE A 12 18.03 9.48 15.13
C ILE A 12 18.15 8.03 15.60
N GLU A 13 17.82 7.79 16.86
CA GLU A 13 17.74 6.44 17.41
C GLU A 13 16.40 5.80 17.02
N LEU A 14 16.44 4.54 16.58
CA LEU A 14 15.28 3.77 16.14
C LEU A 14 15.28 2.43 16.87
N ASP A 15 14.08 1.95 17.19
CA ASP A 15 13.90 0.61 17.72
C ASP A 15 14.10 -0.42 16.60
N ASP A 16 15.12 -1.27 16.75
CA ASP A 16 15.47 -2.27 15.76
C ASP A 16 14.38 -3.33 15.58
N GLU A 17 13.61 -3.66 16.62
CA GLU A 17 12.51 -4.62 16.51
C GLU A 17 11.38 -4.07 15.65
N LEU A 18 11.02 -2.79 15.84
CA LEU A 18 10.01 -2.11 15.02
C LEU A 18 10.46 -1.97 13.58
N VAL A 19 11.73 -1.65 13.35
CA VAL A 19 12.28 -1.52 12.00
C VAL A 19 12.31 -2.88 11.30
N GLU A 20 12.70 -3.95 11.99
CA GLU A 20 12.64 -5.31 11.44
C GLU A 20 11.22 -5.73 11.06
N LEU A 21 10.24 -5.47 11.94
CA LEU A 21 8.84 -5.75 11.65
C LEU A 21 8.36 -4.98 10.42
N ALA A 22 8.71 -3.71 10.31
CA ALA A 22 8.37 -2.88 9.15
C ALA A 22 9.04 -3.40 7.87
N MET A 23 10.32 -3.78 7.94
CA MET A 23 11.07 -4.33 6.81
C MET A 23 10.47 -5.67 6.34
N ARG A 24 10.10 -6.57 7.26
CA ARG A 24 9.44 -7.83 6.90
C ARG A 24 8.05 -7.60 6.31
N ARG A 25 7.27 -6.69 6.91
CA ARG A 25 5.88 -6.41 6.51
C ARG A 25 5.78 -5.77 5.11
N TYR A 26 6.75 -4.94 4.75
CA TYR A 26 6.79 -4.19 3.49
C TYR A 26 7.90 -4.64 2.54
N ARG A 27 8.62 -5.72 2.85
CA ARG A 27 9.74 -6.29 2.07
C ARG A 27 10.77 -5.23 1.67
N LEU A 28 11.33 -4.54 2.66
CA LEU A 28 12.29 -3.45 2.44
C LEU A 28 13.72 -3.91 2.67
N ASP A 29 14.63 -3.40 1.84
CA ASP A 29 16.05 -3.78 1.85
C ASP A 29 16.92 -2.96 2.82
N SER A 30 16.38 -1.88 3.41
CA SER A 30 17.16 -1.05 4.34
C SER A 30 16.28 -0.33 5.38
N LYS A 31 16.89 -0.06 6.55
CA LYS A 31 16.28 0.77 7.61
C LYS A 31 15.88 2.16 7.09
N ARG A 32 16.70 2.73 6.19
CA ARG A 32 16.41 4.03 5.54
C ARG A 32 15.14 3.98 4.71
N ALA A 33 14.93 2.90 3.94
CA ALA A 33 13.71 2.71 3.17
C ALA A 33 12.48 2.55 4.08
N ALA A 34 12.63 1.86 5.22
CA ALA A 34 11.56 1.74 6.21
C ALA A 34 11.15 3.11 6.78
N VAL A 35 12.13 3.96 7.13
CA VAL A 35 11.87 5.31 7.65
C VAL A 35 11.24 6.19 6.58
N GLN A 36 11.78 6.17 5.36
CA GLN A 36 11.24 6.92 4.22
C GLN A 36 9.76 6.55 3.99
N LEU A 37 9.44 5.25 3.95
CA LEU A 37 8.08 4.77 3.77
C LEU A 37 7.16 5.14 4.95
N ALA A 38 7.67 5.13 6.18
CA ALA A 38 6.90 5.56 7.35
C ALA A 38 6.56 7.04 7.27
N LEU A 39 7.53 7.88 6.90
CA LEU A 39 7.32 9.32 6.69
C LEU A 39 6.37 9.59 5.53
N GLU A 40 6.50 8.87 4.41
CA GLU A 40 5.59 8.97 3.27
C GLU A 40 4.17 8.54 3.62
N LYS A 41 3.97 7.61 4.56
CA LYS A 41 2.62 7.25 5.04
C LYS A 41 2.06 8.24 6.06
N LEU A 42 2.93 8.88 6.83
CA LEU A 42 2.55 9.91 7.80
C LEU A 42 2.23 11.25 7.12
N VAL A 43 2.98 11.59 6.07
CA VAL A 43 2.90 12.87 5.34
C VAL A 43 2.09 12.73 4.06
N GLY A 44 2.02 11.53 3.49
CA GLY A 44 1.16 11.24 2.36
C GLY A 44 -0.25 11.58 2.77
N GLU A 45 -0.73 12.72 2.29
CA GLU A 45 -2.14 13.07 2.26
C GLU A 45 -2.81 11.80 1.72
N PRO A 46 -3.58 11.03 2.53
CA PRO A 46 -4.49 10.10 1.92
C PRO A 46 -5.27 10.99 0.95
N MET A 47 -5.38 10.61 -0.33
CA MET A 47 -6.36 11.23 -1.22
C MET A 47 -7.56 11.56 -0.35
N THR A 48 -7.88 12.85 -0.25
CA THR A 48 -8.86 13.29 0.75
C THR A 48 -10.09 12.41 0.56
N ARG A 49 -10.84 12.05 1.61
CA ARG A 49 -11.98 11.12 1.46
C ARG A 49 -12.87 11.48 0.25
N ALA A 50 -12.93 12.76 -0.10
CA ALA A 50 -13.53 13.31 -1.31
C ALA A 50 -12.90 12.84 -2.65
N GLU A 51 -11.58 12.74 -2.79
CA GLU A 51 -10.90 12.21 -3.98
C GLU A 51 -11.02 10.68 -4.10
N VAL A 52 -10.96 9.94 -2.99
CA VAL A 52 -11.26 8.49 -3.00
C VAL A 52 -12.74 8.24 -3.34
N LEU A 53 -13.65 9.10 -2.86
CA LEU A 53 -15.07 9.10 -3.26
C LEU A 53 -15.25 9.51 -4.73
N ALA A 54 -14.42 10.41 -5.27
CA ALA A 54 -14.45 10.76 -6.69
C ALA A 54 -13.94 9.63 -7.60
N MET A 55 -13.12 8.72 -7.06
CA MET A 55 -12.72 7.46 -7.70
C MET A 55 -13.67 6.29 -7.38
N GLN A 56 -14.67 6.48 -6.50
CA GLN A 56 -15.70 5.48 -6.19
C GLN A 56 -16.65 5.37 -7.39
N GLY A 57 -16.22 4.60 -8.39
CA GLY A 57 -16.86 4.53 -9.69
C GLY A 57 -15.98 3.91 -10.78
N SER A 58 -14.65 3.83 -10.58
CA SER A 58 -13.80 2.92 -11.36
C SER A 58 -13.89 1.48 -10.83
N GLY A 59 -15.12 1.05 -10.50
CA GLY A 59 -15.42 -0.33 -10.21
C GLY A 59 -15.19 -1.17 -11.46
N PHE A 60 -14.87 -2.44 -11.24
CA PHE A 60 -14.87 -3.43 -12.30
C PHE A 60 -16.29 -3.48 -12.91
N ASP A 61 -16.42 -3.50 -14.23
CA ASP A 61 -17.71 -3.52 -14.97
C ASP A 61 -18.40 -4.89 -14.86
N LEU A 62 -18.20 -5.61 -13.75
CA LEU A 62 -18.88 -6.86 -13.48
C LEU A 62 -19.88 -6.65 -12.36
N THR A 63 -21.09 -7.12 -12.62
CA THR A 63 -22.15 -7.20 -11.63
C THR A 63 -21.79 -8.23 -10.56
N ASN A 64 -22.34 -8.07 -9.35
CA ASN A 64 -22.10 -9.00 -8.24
C ASN A 64 -22.43 -10.45 -8.64
N ASP A 65 -23.49 -10.66 -9.40
CA ASP A 65 -23.91 -11.97 -9.94
C ASP A 65 -22.84 -12.62 -10.85
N GLU A 66 -22.13 -11.84 -11.67
CA GLU A 66 -21.06 -12.38 -12.53
C GLU A 66 -19.82 -12.79 -11.74
N VAL A 67 -19.50 -12.06 -10.66
CA VAL A 67 -18.38 -12.40 -9.77
C VAL A 67 -18.67 -13.70 -9.01
N GLU A 68 -19.91 -13.90 -8.57
CA GLU A 68 -20.33 -15.15 -7.90
C GLU A 68 -20.29 -16.33 -8.88
N SER A 69 -20.76 -16.16 -10.13
CA SER A 69 -20.71 -17.21 -11.16
C SER A 69 -19.30 -17.65 -11.54
N LEU A 70 -18.28 -16.80 -11.39
CA LEU A 70 -16.89 -17.17 -11.62
C LEU A 70 -16.32 -18.03 -10.49
N SER A 71 -16.83 -17.86 -9.27
CA SER A 71 -16.36 -18.60 -8.09
C SER A 71 -16.95 -20.01 -7.95
N ASP A 72 -18.14 -20.25 -8.49
CA ASP A 72 -18.78 -21.58 -8.49
C ASP A 72 -18.25 -22.53 -9.57
N ALA A 73 -17.48 -22.03 -10.56
CA ALA A 73 -16.95 -22.85 -11.65
C ALA A 73 -15.73 -23.72 -11.26
N ASP A 74 -15.06 -23.45 -10.13
CA ASP A 74 -13.90 -24.22 -9.64
C ASP A 74 -14.28 -25.29 -8.58
N ALA A 75 -15.57 -25.51 -8.30
CA ALA A 75 -16.01 -26.58 -7.38
C ALA A 75 -16.40 -27.91 -8.08
N ALA A 76 -16.38 -27.96 -9.42
CA ALA A 76 -16.69 -29.17 -10.20
C ALA A 76 -15.46 -29.71 -10.96
N GLY A 77 -14.34 -29.81 -10.26
CA GLY A 77 -13.09 -30.43 -10.73
C GLY A 77 -12.68 -31.63 -9.89
N SER A 78 -13.56 -32.62 -9.72
CA SER A 78 -13.20 -33.97 -9.29
C SER A 78 -14.19 -34.97 -9.87
N GLY A 79 -13.80 -35.52 -11.01
CA GLY A 79 -14.36 -36.70 -11.67
C GLY A 79 -13.25 -37.33 -12.50
#